data_AF-A0A6I4Z3A0-F1
#
_entry.id   AF-A0A6I4Z3A0-F1
#
_cell.length_a   1.000
_cell.length_b   1.000
_cell.length_c   1.000
_cell.angle_alpha   90.00
_cell.angle_beta   90.00
_cell.angle_gamma   90.00
#
_symmetry.space_group_name_H-M   'P 1'
#
loop_
_entity.id
_entity.type
_entity.pdbx_description
1 polymer ?
#
loop_
_entity_poly.entity_id
_entity_poly.type
_entity_poly.pdbx_seq_one_letter_code
_entity_poly.pdbx_strand_id
1 'polypeptide(L)'
;MHNARMRTVFFLTVVMLLIELPNTGRANGHQLIAPVASKDLVITSDSHAYCQQLNQTLSEKIRYPHSIPVGVMEDARLLQERGTTLCRHHHVRAGIERLRRALLLLNKHEGPHS
;
A
#
# COMPACT_ATOMS: atom_id res chain seq x y z
N MET A 1 32.44 27.67 -29.11
CA MET A 1 32.51 27.26 -27.69
C MET A 1 31.45 27.98 -26.84
N HIS A 2 30.15 27.90 -27.20
CA HIS A 2 29.08 28.63 -26.50
C HIS A 2 27.96 27.73 -25.93
N ASN A 3 27.88 26.45 -26.35
CA ASN A 3 26.78 25.55 -25.96
C ASN A 3 27.06 24.74 -24.68
N ALA A 4 28.31 24.69 -24.22
CA ALA A 4 28.67 24.01 -22.97
C ALA A 4 28.30 24.87 -21.74
N ARG A 5 28.52 26.18 -21.83
CA ARG A 5 28.29 27.14 -20.73
C ARG A 5 26.80 27.27 -20.37
N MET A 6 25.91 27.18 -21.35
CA MET A 6 24.46 27.32 -21.15
C MET A 6 23.84 26.09 -20.45
N ARG A 7 24.36 24.89 -20.70
CA ARG A 7 23.93 23.67 -19.98
C ARG A 7 24.37 23.69 -18.53
N THR A 8 25.61 24.10 -18.25
CA THR A 8 26.14 24.17 -16.87
C THR A 8 25.35 25.15 -16.01
N VAL A 9 24.95 26.30 -16.57
CA VAL A 9 24.13 27.29 -15.85
C VAL A 9 22.76 26.69 -15.49
N PHE A 10 22.13 25.94 -16.40
CA PHE A 10 20.82 25.34 -16.16
C PHE A 10 20.83 24.27 -15.04
N PHE A 11 21.87 23.42 -15.01
CA PHE A 11 22.03 22.43 -13.94
C PHE A 11 22.28 23.08 -12.58
N LEU A 12 23.09 24.15 -12.52
CA LEU A 12 23.36 24.87 -11.28
C LEU A 12 22.10 25.58 -10.74
N THR A 13 21.26 26.12 -11.62
CA THR A 13 19.98 26.73 -11.21
C THR A 13 18.98 25.72 -10.65
N VAL A 14 18.91 24.50 -11.21
CA VAL A 14 18.00 23.44 -10.71
C VAL A 14 18.47 22.88 -9.38
N VAL A 15 19.79 22.72 -9.17
CA VAL A 15 20.35 22.25 -7.89
C VAL A 15 20.19 23.30 -6.80
N MET A 16 20.38 24.59 -7.10
CA MET A 16 20.17 25.67 -6.12
C MET A 16 18.69 25.83 -5.71
N LEU A 17 17.74 25.53 -6.60
CA LEU A 17 16.30 25.58 -6.27
C LEU A 17 15.86 24.47 -5.30
N LEU A 18 16.62 23.39 -5.16
CA LEU A 18 16.33 22.29 -4.24
C LEU A 18 16.94 22.47 -2.84
N ILE A 19 17.82 23.47 -2.64
CA ILE A 19 18.47 23.74 -1.35
C ILE A 19 17.63 24.72 -0.50
N GLU A 20 16.69 25.44 -1.11
CA GLU A 20 15.78 26.38 -0.46
C GLU A 20 14.53 25.70 0.15
N LEU A 21 14.71 24.59 0.90
CA LEU A 21 13.71 24.23 1.91
C LEU A 21 14.12 24.88 3.24
N PRO A 22 13.36 25.90 3.72
CA PRO A 22 13.71 26.62 4.93
C PRO A 22 13.68 25.68 6.14
N ASN A 23 14.86 25.46 6.70
CA ASN A 23 15.09 24.92 8.02
C ASN A 23 14.79 26.01 9.06
N THR A 24 13.52 26.15 9.48
CA THR A 24 13.09 26.93 10.65
C THR A 24 11.70 26.44 11.08
N GLY A 25 11.41 26.10 12.33
CA GLY A 25 12.09 26.48 13.56
C GLY A 25 11.81 25.57 14.75
N ARG A 26 12.72 25.70 15.73
CA ARG A 26 12.61 25.19 17.09
C ARG A 26 11.42 25.83 17.81
N ALA A 27 10.67 25.03 18.56
CA ALA A 27 10.07 25.48 19.80
C ALA A 27 10.29 24.38 20.85
N ASN A 28 10.98 24.77 21.93
CA ASN A 28 11.13 23.97 23.14
C ASN A 28 9.75 23.71 23.75
N GLY A 29 9.36 22.44 23.79
CA GLY A 29 8.38 21.93 24.75
C GLY A 29 9.02 20.77 25.49
N HIS A 30 9.65 21.05 26.64
CA HIS A 30 9.89 20.02 27.62
C HIS A 30 8.54 19.51 28.10
N GLN A 31 8.12 18.37 27.57
CA GLN A 31 7.21 17.49 28.27
C GLN A 31 7.81 16.10 28.21
N LEU A 32 8.49 15.75 29.31
CA LEU A 32 8.77 14.38 29.69
C LEU A 32 7.43 13.66 29.86
N ILE A 33 6.84 13.23 28.76
CA ILE A 33 5.88 12.16 28.74
C ILE A 33 6.71 11.00 28.24
N ALA A 34 7.07 10.12 29.17
CA ALA A 34 7.65 8.83 28.83
C ALA A 34 6.87 8.27 27.63
N PRO A 35 7.54 7.71 26.61
CA PRO A 35 6.82 6.84 25.71
C PRO A 35 6.37 5.68 26.61
N VAL A 36 5.15 5.77 27.12
CA VAL A 36 4.32 4.59 27.15
C VAL A 36 4.33 4.17 25.70
N ALA A 37 5.25 3.27 25.38
CA ALA A 37 5.15 2.39 24.26
C ALA A 37 3.88 1.57 24.50
N SER A 38 2.75 2.26 24.40
CA SER A 38 1.60 1.75 23.71
C SER A 38 2.22 1.27 22.42
N LYS A 39 2.50 -0.03 22.40
CA LYS A 39 2.39 -0.83 21.21
C LYS A 39 0.95 -0.62 20.75
N ASP A 40 0.64 0.58 20.28
CA ASP A 40 -0.28 0.75 19.20
C ASP A 40 0.44 0.00 18.11
N LEU A 41 0.14 -1.30 18.10
CA LEU A 41 0.59 -2.24 17.14
C LEU A 41 -0.06 -1.68 15.88
N VAL A 42 0.63 -0.72 15.25
CA VAL A 42 0.47 -0.48 13.84
C VAL A 42 0.85 -1.82 13.29
N ILE A 43 -0.16 -2.68 13.14
CA ILE A 43 -0.15 -3.79 12.22
C ILE A 43 -0.01 -3.06 10.91
N THR A 44 1.23 -2.69 10.59
CA THR A 44 1.61 -2.35 9.24
C THR A 44 1.25 -3.64 8.54
N SER A 45 0.14 -3.56 7.83
CA SER A 45 -0.47 -4.72 7.20
C SER A 45 0.51 -5.38 6.23
N ASP A 46 1.63 -4.73 5.92
CA ASP A 46 2.74 -5.06 5.03
C ASP A 46 3.65 -6.22 5.48
N SER A 47 3.21 -7.10 6.37
CA SER A 47 3.92 -8.35 6.63
C SER A 47 3.58 -9.43 5.59
N HIS A 48 4.57 -10.22 5.19
CA HIS A 48 4.35 -11.34 4.27
C HIS A 48 3.38 -12.36 4.87
N ALA A 49 3.45 -12.59 6.18
CA ALA A 49 2.54 -13.47 6.91
C ALA A 49 1.08 -13.01 6.78
N TYR A 50 0.82 -11.70 6.93
CA TYR A 50 -0.52 -11.16 6.73
C TYR A 50 -1.00 -11.33 5.28
N CYS A 51 -0.12 -11.15 4.29
CA CYS A 51 -0.50 -11.41 2.91
C CYS A 51 -0.89 -12.88 2.67
N GLN A 52 -0.14 -13.83 3.24
CA GLN A 52 -0.47 -15.26 3.14
C GLN A 52 -1.82 -15.57 3.80
N GLN A 53 -2.06 -15.06 5.01
CA GLN A 53 -3.32 -15.21 5.70
C GLN A 53 -4.48 -14.66 4.86
N LEU A 54 -4.33 -13.45 4.30
CA LEU A 54 -5.34 -12.81 3.47
C LEU A 54 -5.65 -13.61 2.20
N ASN A 55 -4.62 -14.16 1.54
CA ASN A 55 -4.78 -15.01 0.38
C ASN A 55 -5.49 -16.33 0.71
N GLN A 56 -5.20 -16.92 1.87
CA GLN A 56 -5.88 -18.13 2.32
C GLN A 56 -7.38 -17.88 2.57
N THR A 57 -7.73 -16.82 3.29
CA THR A 57 -9.14 -16.42 3.51
C THR A 57 -9.87 -16.20 2.19
N LEU A 58 -9.22 -15.55 1.22
CA LEU A 58 -9.79 -15.34 -0.10
C LEU A 58 -9.96 -16.65 -0.88
N SER A 59 -9.00 -17.57 -0.79
CA SER A 59 -9.07 -18.90 -1.43
C SER A 59 -10.24 -19.73 -0.90
N GLU A 60 -10.47 -19.68 0.41
CA GLU A 60 -11.60 -20.35 1.05
C GLU A 60 -12.94 -19.78 0.56
N LYS A 61 -13.04 -18.46 0.47
CA LYS A 61 -14.25 -17.78 -0.01
C LYS A 61 -14.52 -18.04 -1.50
N ILE A 62 -13.48 -18.14 -2.33
CA ILE A 62 -13.61 -18.49 -3.76
C ILE A 62 -14.01 -19.95 -3.96
N ARG A 63 -13.61 -20.86 -3.06
CA ARG A 63 -13.95 -22.29 -3.15
C ARG A 63 -15.45 -22.53 -2.93
N TYR A 64 -16.09 -21.74 -2.07
CA TYR A 64 -17.51 -21.86 -1.75
C TYR A 64 -18.26 -20.59 -2.15
N PRO A 65 -18.51 -20.36 -3.45
CA PRO A 65 -19.17 -19.15 -3.91
C PRO A 65 -20.65 -19.15 -3.54
N HIS A 66 -21.07 -18.25 -2.65
CA HIS A 66 -22.47 -18.04 -2.29
C HIS A 66 -23.06 -16.92 -3.15
N SER A 67 -23.96 -17.25 -4.08
CA SER A 67 -24.73 -16.28 -4.89
C SER A 67 -23.94 -15.17 -5.63
N ILE A 68 -22.61 -15.31 -5.77
CA ILE A 68 -21.76 -14.30 -6.42
C ILE A 68 -21.85 -14.46 -7.95
N PRO A 69 -22.10 -13.37 -8.71
CA PRO A 69 -22.07 -13.41 -10.17
C PRO A 69 -20.72 -13.89 -10.72
N VAL A 70 -20.74 -14.68 -11.79
CA VAL A 70 -19.53 -15.27 -12.41
C VAL A 70 -18.48 -14.20 -12.78
N GLY A 71 -18.91 -13.06 -13.32
CA GLY A 71 -17.98 -11.97 -13.67
C GLY A 71 -17.25 -11.40 -12.45
N VAL A 72 -17.95 -11.24 -11.32
CA VAL A 72 -17.35 -10.76 -10.06
C VAL A 72 -16.38 -11.80 -9.49
N MET A 73 -16.72 -13.09 -9.62
CA MET A 73 -15.84 -14.18 -9.21
C MET A 73 -14.53 -14.18 -10.01
N GLU A 74 -14.62 -13.98 -11.32
CA GLU A 74 -13.45 -13.93 -12.20
C GLU A 74 -12.56 -12.71 -11.89
N ASP A 75 -13.16 -11.55 -11.67
CA ASP A 75 -12.44 -10.35 -11.24
C ASP A 75 -11.72 -10.56 -9.90
N ALA A 76 -12.37 -11.24 -8.95
CA ALA A 76 -11.78 -11.56 -7.66
C ALA A 76 -10.61 -12.54 -7.79
N ARG A 77 -10.71 -13.56 -8.67
CA ARG A 77 -9.59 -14.47 -8.98
C ARG A 77 -8.41 -13.74 -9.62
N LEU A 78 -8.67 -12.86 -10.59
CA LEU A 78 -7.62 -12.07 -11.23
C LEU A 78 -6.90 -11.14 -10.24
N LEU A 79 -7.64 -10.56 -9.29
CA LEU A 79 -7.06 -9.76 -8.21
C LEU A 79 -6.27 -10.63 -7.22
N GLN A 80 -6.77 -11.84 -6.91
CA GLN A 80 -6.06 -12.81 -6.08
C GLN A 80 -4.72 -13.19 -6.67
N GLU A 81 -4.68 -13.57 -7.95
CA GLU A 81 -3.47 -14.01 -8.63
C GLU A 81 -2.42 -12.89 -8.67
N ARG A 82 -2.83 -11.68 -9.06
CA ARG A 82 -1.94 -10.50 -9.09
C ARG A 82 -1.45 -10.13 -7.70
N GLY A 83 -2.34 -10.15 -6.70
CA GLY A 83 -2.00 -9.87 -5.31
C GLY A 83 -0.98 -10.86 -4.74
N THR A 84 -1.21 -12.15 -4.98
CA THR A 84 -0.32 -13.25 -4.56
C THR A 84 1.05 -13.14 -5.22
N THR A 85 1.09 -12.85 -6.52
CA THR A 85 2.34 -12.62 -7.26
C THR A 85 3.15 -11.49 -6.62
N LEU A 86 2.53 -10.35 -6.33
CA LEU A 86 3.21 -9.22 -5.71
C LEU A 86 3.76 -9.53 -4.32
N CYS A 87 3.00 -10.25 -3.50
CA CYS A 87 3.49 -10.66 -2.19
C CYS A 87 4.71 -11.59 -2.30
N ARG A 88 4.70 -12.53 -3.25
CA ARG A 88 5.86 -13.40 -3.54
C ARG A 88 7.09 -12.60 -3.98
N HIS A 89 6.90 -11.48 -4.66
CA HIS A 89 7.99 -10.57 -5.08
C HIS A 89 8.31 -9.48 -4.05
N HIS A 90 7.94 -9.65 -2.79
CA HIS A 90 8.17 -8.68 -1.70
C HIS A 90 7.51 -7.30 -1.89
N HIS A 91 6.60 -7.15 -2.86
CA HIS A 91 5.73 -5.99 -3.01
C HIS A 91 4.49 -6.12 -2.13
N VAL A 92 4.73 -6.32 -0.83
CA VAL A 92 3.71 -6.80 0.12
C VAL A 92 2.52 -5.84 0.20
N ARG A 93 2.77 -4.53 0.33
CA ARG A 93 1.73 -3.50 0.40
C ARG A 93 0.82 -3.50 -0.84
N ALA A 94 1.41 -3.53 -2.04
CA ALA A 94 0.68 -3.55 -3.30
C ALA A 94 -0.07 -4.87 -3.54
N GLY A 95 0.44 -5.99 -2.99
CA GLY A 95 -0.21 -7.28 -3.02
C GLY A 95 -1.45 -7.31 -2.12
N ILE A 96 -1.32 -6.83 -0.89
CA ILE A 96 -2.42 -6.74 0.09
C ILE A 96 -3.55 -5.85 -0.42
N GLU A 97 -3.24 -4.70 -1.01
CA GLU A 97 -4.28 -3.81 -1.54
C GLU A 97 -5.15 -4.52 -2.59
N ARG A 98 -4.53 -5.34 -3.46
CA ARG A 98 -5.26 -6.13 -4.46
C ARG A 98 -6.08 -7.24 -3.82
N LEU A 99 -5.52 -7.97 -2.85
CA LEU A 99 -6.24 -9.01 -2.12
C LEU A 99 -7.42 -8.46 -1.31
N ARG A 100 -7.25 -7.31 -0.65
CA ARG A 100 -8.34 -6.60 0.04
C ARG A 100 -9.44 -6.18 -0.93
N ARG A 101 -9.07 -5.68 -2.11
CA ARG A 101 -10.04 -5.33 -3.14
C ARG A 101 -10.82 -6.55 -3.63
N ALA A 102 -10.17 -7.70 -3.81
CA ALA A 102 -10.86 -8.95 -4.14
C ALA A 102 -11.88 -9.35 -3.06
N LEU A 103 -11.47 -9.33 -1.79
CA LEU A 103 -12.38 -9.62 -0.67
C LEU A 103 -13.57 -8.66 -0.61
N LEU A 104 -13.33 -7.36 -0.81
CA LEU A 104 -14.39 -6.37 -0.83
C LEU A 104 -15.37 -6.59 -1.98
N LEU A 105 -14.89 -6.99 -3.16
CA LEU A 105 -15.75 -7.34 -4.30
C LEU A 105 -16.65 -8.53 -3.99
N LEU A 106 -16.10 -9.59 -3.40
CA LEU A 106 -16.87 -10.77 -3.03
C LEU A 106 -17.90 -10.44 -1.94
N ASN A 107 -17.47 -9.77 -0.86
CA ASN A 107 -18.36 -9.41 0.25
C ASN A 107 -19.51 -8.48 -0.18
N LYS A 108 -19.29 -7.58 -1.14
CA LYS A 108 -20.35 -6.70 -1.66
C LYS A 108 -21.47 -7.48 -2.35
N HIS A 109 -21.15 -8.61 -2.97
CA HIS A 109 -22.09 -9.41 -3.77
C HIS A 109 -22.58 -10.67 -3.06
N GLU A 110 -22.02 -10.97 -1.88
CA GLU A 110 -22.48 -12.08 -1.04
C GLU A 110 -23.82 -11.77 -0.36
N GLY A 111 -24.07 -10.49 -0.05
CA GLY A 111 -25.32 -9.96 0.51
C GLY A 111 -25.69 -10.49 1.91
N PRO A 112 -26.39 -9.69 2.75
CA PRO A 112 -27.52 -10.21 3.50
C PRO A 112 -28.74 -10.19 2.56
N HIS A 113 -29.55 -11.25 2.57
CA HIS A 113 -30.93 -11.11 2.06
C HIS A 113 -31.56 -9.90 2.76
N SER A 114 -31.90 -8.86 1.99
CA SER A 114 -32.88 -7.85 2.37
C SER A 114 -34.12 -8.10 1.53
#